data_AF-A0A833YA64-F1
#
_entry.id   AF-A0A833YA64-F1
#
_cell.length_a   1.000
_cell.length_b   1.000
_cell.length_c   1.000
_cell.angle_alpha   90.00
_cell.angle_beta   90.00
_cell.angle_gamma   90.00
#
_symmetry.space_group_name_H-M   'P 1'
#
loop_
_entity.id
_entity.type
_entity.pdbx_description
1 polymer ?
#
loop_
_entity_poly.entity_id
_entity_poly.type
_entity_poly.pdbx_seq_one_letter_code
_entity_poly.pdbx_strand_id
1 'polypeptide(L)'
;MRIEGGVNLNTILRILRHGFRTLSYVNWVSASGFQVAALLGVVGLILAIRDGKAGDLSSLFSERTSRTEKLRLVPGLQNLGNNCFLNVILQALASCLYFQPFLQKVIEECELLEDEGQVASLPLTASLATLLEELCEVGGGRVVLSPRKLMMAMAHYIPNFNLTTQQDAAEAFLHLLSSLREEFSDCYLPNQCSLVDVSASSRRILIPKMREDRSEQERWQQHFLGPFDGILGSILTCQSCSSQISLSFESFHSLPLSPVFANGATIMVGCTLEDCLKQFIIAEHIENYHCSHCWHVAGIKYLSSIEANETEIEKLRRCSEQENCDCRRLLHLATLPWSNKFSYTLKQLSIARCPKILCIHLKRVSINMFGEPIKLQLNALQMYKLFEEKSIWLKLMDAQNLRLQSCIGSLMTG
;
A
#
# COMPACT_ATOMS: atom_id res chain seq x y z
N MET A 1 42.10 -39.87 -9.89
CA MET A 1 41.40 -41.14 -9.54
C MET A 1 40.09 -41.13 -10.31
N ARG A 2 39.96 -41.97 -11.35
CA ARG A 2 38.69 -42.18 -12.08
C ARG A 2 37.69 -42.82 -11.13
N ILE A 3 36.44 -42.36 -11.15
CA ILE A 3 35.32 -43.09 -10.56
C ILE A 3 34.32 -43.31 -11.70
N GLU A 4 34.24 -44.57 -12.14
CA GLU A 4 33.22 -45.09 -13.05
C GLU A 4 31.91 -45.29 -12.28
N GLY A 5 30.79 -44.99 -12.94
CA GLY A 5 29.45 -45.30 -12.46
C GLY A 5 28.53 -45.59 -13.64
N GLY A 6 28.59 -46.82 -14.15
CA GLY A 6 27.69 -47.30 -15.20
C GLY A 6 26.27 -47.47 -14.67
N VAL A 7 25.29 -46.84 -15.35
CA VAL A 7 23.87 -47.00 -15.04
C VAL A 7 23.37 -48.32 -15.61
N ASN A 8 22.82 -49.18 -14.75
CA ASN A 8 22.35 -50.54 -15.08
C ASN A 8 21.02 -50.49 -15.86
N LEU A 9 21.01 -51.02 -17.09
CA LEU A 9 19.87 -51.07 -18.02
C LEU A 9 18.60 -51.75 -17.43
N ASN A 10 18.79 -52.65 -16.47
CA ASN A 10 17.69 -53.37 -15.81
C ASN A 10 16.85 -52.46 -14.87
N THR A 11 17.41 -51.33 -14.42
CA THR A 11 16.70 -50.37 -13.58
C THR A 11 15.70 -49.54 -14.39
N ILE A 12 16.04 -49.21 -15.65
CA ILE A 12 15.18 -48.45 -16.56
C ILE A 12 13.99 -49.30 -17.04
N LEU A 13 14.21 -50.59 -17.31
CA LEU A 13 13.13 -51.52 -17.67
C LEU A 13 12.12 -51.75 -16.53
N ARG A 14 12.55 -51.64 -15.26
CA ARG A 14 11.65 -51.70 -14.10
C ARG A 14 10.75 -50.47 -13.99
N ILE A 15 11.28 -49.28 -14.27
CA ILE A 15 10.54 -48.01 -14.24
C ILE A 15 9.47 -47.99 -15.35
N LEU A 16 9.81 -48.49 -16.55
CA LEU A 16 8.85 -48.61 -17.66
C LEU A 16 7.72 -49.61 -17.38
N ARG A 17 8.02 -50.73 -16.70
CA ARG A 17 6.99 -51.73 -16.33
C ARG A 17 6.03 -51.22 -15.26
N HIS A 18 6.49 -50.33 -14.39
CA HIS A 18 5.65 -49.69 -13.37
C HIS A 18 4.78 -48.58 -13.97
N GLY A 19 5.30 -47.81 -14.94
CA GLY A 19 4.54 -46.78 -15.67
C GLY A 19 3.41 -47.34 -16.53
N PHE A 20 3.53 -48.58 -17.04
CA PHE A 20 2.47 -49.22 -17.82
C PHE A 20 1.30 -49.73 -16.98
N ARG A 21 1.51 -50.06 -15.69
CA ARG A 21 0.44 -50.54 -14.79
C ARG A 21 -0.44 -49.42 -14.23
N THR A 22 0.03 -48.18 -14.18
CA THR A 22 -0.76 -47.03 -13.74
C THR A 22 -1.63 -46.42 -14.83
N LEU A 23 -1.46 -46.83 -16.09
CA LEU A 23 -2.28 -46.36 -17.22
C LEU A 23 -3.57 -47.19 -17.45
N SER A 24 -3.82 -48.24 -16.67
CA SER A 24 -5.02 -49.08 -16.81
C SER A 24 -6.21 -48.69 -15.91
N TYR A 25 -6.16 -47.53 -15.25
CA TYR A 25 -7.23 -47.07 -14.35
C TYR A 25 -7.65 -45.61 -14.58
N VAL A 26 -7.83 -45.23 -15.85
CA VAL A 26 -8.49 -43.96 -16.20
C VAL A 26 -9.57 -44.28 -17.22
N ASN A 27 -10.82 -44.23 -16.76
CA ASN A 27 -12.02 -44.39 -17.59
C ASN A 27 -12.04 -43.32 -18.69
N TRP A 28 -12.19 -43.81 -19.91
CA TRP A 28 -12.34 -43.06 -21.15
C TRP A 28 -13.66 -42.30 -21.22
N VAL A 29 -13.59 -40.98 -21.47
CA VAL A 29 -14.60 -40.26 -22.27
C VAL A 29 -13.89 -39.19 -23.13
N SER A 30 -13.73 -39.53 -24.42
CA SER A 30 -13.87 -38.74 -25.67
C SER A 30 -13.83 -37.19 -25.58
N ALA A 31 -13.19 -36.40 -26.45
CA ALA A 31 -12.34 -36.51 -27.66
C ALA A 31 -11.80 -35.06 -27.90
N SER A 32 -10.78 -34.69 -28.68
CA SER A 32 -10.17 -35.22 -29.91
C SER A 32 -8.87 -34.42 -30.17
N GLY A 33 -7.75 -35.06 -30.55
CA GLY A 33 -6.66 -34.37 -31.26
C GLY A 33 -5.21 -34.80 -30.93
N PHE A 34 -4.90 -35.19 -29.70
CA PHE A 34 -3.48 -35.33 -29.30
C PHE A 34 -2.88 -36.75 -29.37
N GLN A 35 -3.68 -37.80 -29.53
CA GLN A 35 -3.18 -39.17 -29.37
C GLN A 35 -2.62 -39.82 -30.64
N VAL A 36 -2.87 -39.27 -31.83
CA VAL A 36 -2.35 -39.85 -33.09
C VAL A 36 -0.88 -39.44 -33.31
N ALA A 37 -0.47 -38.25 -32.88
CA ALA A 37 0.92 -37.78 -33.04
C ALA A 37 1.92 -38.51 -32.12
N ALA A 38 1.51 -38.88 -30.91
CA ALA A 38 2.37 -39.56 -29.94
C ALA A 38 2.67 -41.01 -30.33
N LEU A 39 1.69 -41.74 -30.90
CA LEU A 39 1.88 -43.11 -31.35
C LEU A 39 2.74 -43.22 -32.62
N LEU A 40 2.62 -42.27 -33.55
CA LEU A 40 3.47 -42.23 -34.76
C LEU A 40 4.93 -41.91 -34.42
N GLY A 41 5.18 -41.06 -33.41
CA GLY A 41 6.54 -40.73 -32.95
C GLY A 41 7.27 -41.92 -32.31
N VAL A 42 6.55 -42.75 -31.53
CA VAL A 42 7.14 -43.92 -30.87
C VAL A 42 7.40 -45.06 -31.87
N VAL A 43 6.51 -45.26 -32.85
CA VAL A 43 6.73 -46.26 -33.91
C VAL A 43 7.88 -45.85 -34.84
N GLY A 44 7.99 -44.56 -35.18
CA GLY A 44 9.12 -44.03 -35.96
C GLY A 44 10.46 -44.21 -35.26
N LEU A 45 10.51 -44.02 -33.93
CA LEU A 45 11.71 -44.22 -33.13
C LEU A 45 12.09 -45.71 -33.01
N ILE A 46 11.11 -46.61 -32.91
CA ILE A 46 11.35 -48.06 -32.84
C ILE A 46 11.85 -48.61 -34.19
N LEU A 47 11.32 -48.11 -35.31
CA LEU A 47 11.79 -48.50 -36.65
C LEU A 47 13.21 -47.99 -36.94
N ALA A 48 13.55 -46.77 -36.51
CA ALA A 48 14.90 -46.22 -36.64
C ALA A 48 15.96 -47.00 -35.83
N ILE A 49 15.59 -47.59 -34.69
CA ILE A 49 16.46 -48.43 -33.87
C ILE A 49 16.62 -49.84 -34.48
N ARG A 50 15.60 -50.35 -35.18
CA ARG A 50 15.61 -51.69 -35.79
C ARG A 50 16.47 -51.79 -37.05
N ASP A 51 16.61 -50.72 -37.82
CA ASP A 51 17.35 -50.71 -39.09
C ASP A 51 18.86 -50.37 -38.94
N GLY A 52 19.40 -50.35 -37.72
CA GLY A 52 20.85 -50.23 -37.49
C GLY A 52 21.48 -48.90 -37.93
N LYS A 53 20.68 -47.86 -38.22
CA LYS A 53 21.13 -46.50 -38.57
C LYS A 53 21.21 -45.56 -37.36
N ALA A 54 21.61 -46.06 -36.20
CA ALA A 54 21.97 -45.22 -35.05
C ALA A 54 23.42 -44.72 -35.17
N GLY A 55 23.70 -44.00 -36.25
CA GLY A 55 24.93 -43.23 -36.39
C GLY A 55 24.79 -41.91 -35.63
N ASP A 56 25.49 -41.83 -34.50
CA ASP A 56 25.82 -40.62 -33.74
C ASP A 56 24.67 -39.79 -33.13
N LEU A 57 23.95 -40.40 -32.18
CA LEU A 57 23.13 -39.68 -31.19
C LEU A 57 23.99 -39.09 -30.04
N SER A 58 25.32 -38.99 -30.20
CA SER A 58 26.20 -38.30 -29.26
C SER A 58 26.29 -36.80 -29.60
N SER A 59 26.14 -36.47 -30.89
CA SER A 59 26.10 -35.10 -31.42
C SER A 59 24.85 -34.30 -31.03
N LEU A 60 23.73 -34.95 -30.67
CA LEU A 60 22.51 -34.26 -30.19
C LEU A 60 22.50 -33.97 -28.69
N PHE A 61 23.47 -34.51 -27.93
CA PHE A 61 23.63 -34.25 -26.49
C PHE A 61 24.94 -33.54 -26.14
N SER A 62 25.77 -33.21 -27.13
CA SER A 62 27.04 -32.49 -26.96
C SER A 62 27.01 -31.09 -27.60
N GLU A 63 25.89 -30.39 -27.48
CA GLU A 63 25.82 -28.93 -27.58
C GLU A 63 24.96 -28.37 -26.45
N ARG A 64 25.23 -28.85 -25.23
CA ARG A 64 24.81 -28.21 -23.98
C ARG A 64 26.03 -27.57 -23.33
N THR A 65 26.82 -26.83 -24.12
CA THR A 65 27.53 -25.67 -23.57
C THR A 65 26.45 -24.78 -22.97
N SER A 66 26.62 -24.45 -21.69
CA SER A 66 25.74 -23.58 -20.94
C SER A 66 25.42 -22.32 -21.75
N ARG A 67 24.28 -22.31 -22.44
CA ARG A 67 23.51 -21.08 -22.60
C ARG A 67 23.08 -20.71 -21.18
N THR A 68 23.99 -20.09 -20.45
CA THR A 68 23.61 -19.19 -19.38
C THR A 68 22.65 -18.23 -20.08
N GLU A 69 21.34 -18.41 -19.90
CA GLU A 69 20.42 -17.30 -20.09
C GLU A 69 21.10 -16.15 -19.35
N LYS A 70 21.57 -15.13 -20.09
CA LYS A 70 22.20 -13.97 -19.46
C LYS A 70 21.15 -13.42 -18.53
N LEU A 71 21.25 -13.76 -17.24
CA LEU A 71 20.30 -13.35 -16.23
C LEU A 71 20.26 -11.83 -16.32
N ARG A 72 19.11 -11.33 -16.73
CA ARG A 72 18.82 -9.92 -16.75
C ARG A 72 18.61 -9.50 -15.30
N LEU A 73 19.60 -8.82 -14.75
CA LEU A 73 19.65 -8.41 -13.36
C LEU A 73 19.47 -6.90 -13.28
N VAL A 74 18.72 -6.45 -12.28
CA VAL A 74 18.71 -5.05 -11.84
C VAL A 74 19.89 -4.80 -10.90
N PRO A 75 20.39 -3.56 -10.80
CA PRO A 75 21.49 -3.24 -9.89
C PRO A 75 21.07 -3.42 -8.42
N GLY A 76 22.02 -3.91 -7.62
CA GLY A 76 21.88 -3.94 -6.17
C GLY A 76 22.26 -2.59 -5.54
N LEU A 77 21.93 -2.40 -4.27
CA LEU A 77 22.36 -1.24 -3.49
C LEU A 77 23.37 -1.64 -2.42
N GLN A 78 24.44 -0.86 -2.30
CA GLN A 78 25.44 -1.02 -1.25
C GLN A 78 24.80 -0.75 0.13
N ASN A 79 25.05 -1.64 1.08
CA ASN A 79 24.73 -1.38 2.49
C ASN A 79 25.88 -0.56 3.10
N LEU A 80 25.61 0.70 3.45
CA LEU A 80 26.57 1.66 3.98
C LEU A 80 26.59 1.74 5.52
N GLY A 81 26.01 0.72 6.17
CA GLY A 81 25.89 0.61 7.62
C GLY A 81 24.42 0.54 8.02
N ASN A 82 23.89 -0.67 8.22
CA ASN A 82 22.50 -0.94 8.64
C ASN A 82 21.39 -0.20 7.86
N ASN A 83 21.67 0.35 6.67
CA ASN A 83 20.72 1.12 5.87
C ASN A 83 19.88 0.24 4.92
N CYS A 84 19.78 -1.07 5.20
CA CYS A 84 18.99 -1.99 4.38
C CYS A 84 17.50 -1.62 4.39
N PHE A 85 16.99 -1.01 5.47
CA PHE A 85 15.63 -0.49 5.57
C PHE A 85 15.35 0.56 4.48
N LEU A 86 16.34 1.39 4.11
CA LEU A 86 16.22 2.37 3.05
C LEU A 86 16.41 1.72 1.68
N ASN A 87 17.39 0.83 1.54
CA ASN A 87 17.67 0.17 0.27
C ASN A 87 16.44 -0.59 -0.28
N VAL A 88 15.65 -1.26 0.58
CA VAL A 88 14.43 -1.94 0.14
C VAL A 88 13.35 -0.98 -0.37
N ILE A 89 13.26 0.22 0.20
CA ILE A 89 12.33 1.28 -0.25
C ILE A 89 12.77 1.78 -1.63
N LEU A 90 14.06 2.05 -1.82
CA LEU A 90 14.59 2.57 -3.09
C LEU A 90 14.39 1.57 -4.23
N GLN A 91 14.63 0.28 -3.97
CA GLN A 91 14.34 -0.79 -4.93
C GLN A 91 12.84 -0.87 -5.27
N ALA A 92 11.97 -0.72 -4.25
CA ALA A 92 10.53 -0.69 -4.47
C ALA A 92 10.08 0.53 -5.28
N LEU A 93 10.63 1.71 -5.00
CA LEU A 93 10.33 2.94 -5.73
C LEU A 93 10.82 2.89 -7.18
N ALA A 94 11.97 2.26 -7.45
CA ALA A 94 12.46 2.05 -8.82
C ALA A 94 11.50 1.16 -9.63
N SER A 95 10.80 0.22 -8.97
CA SER A 95 9.77 -0.59 -9.63
C SER A 95 8.47 0.18 -9.94
N CYS A 96 8.32 1.40 -9.43
CA CYS A 96 7.11 2.20 -9.58
C CYS A 96 7.13 3.08 -10.84
N LEU A 97 6.42 2.63 -11.87
CA LEU A 97 6.37 3.26 -13.21
C LEU A 97 6.00 4.75 -13.22
N TYR A 98 5.24 5.24 -12.23
CA TYR A 98 4.77 6.63 -12.19
C TYR A 98 5.68 7.56 -11.37
N PHE A 99 6.64 7.03 -10.60
CA PHE A 99 7.39 7.85 -9.65
C PHE A 99 8.57 8.56 -10.30
N GLN A 100 9.39 7.85 -11.09
CA GLN A 100 10.52 8.47 -11.79
C GLN A 100 10.08 9.59 -12.75
N PRO A 101 9.07 9.41 -13.63
CA PRO A 101 8.59 10.50 -14.49
C PRO A 101 8.03 11.69 -13.70
N PHE A 102 7.44 11.42 -12.53
CA PHE A 102 6.98 12.49 -11.64
C PHE A 102 8.15 13.32 -11.10
N LEU A 103 9.23 12.67 -10.62
CA LEU A 103 10.41 13.40 -10.13
C LEU A 103 11.07 14.22 -11.24
N GLN A 104 11.21 13.65 -12.46
CA GLN A 104 11.74 14.38 -13.62
C GLN A 104 10.89 15.62 -13.94
N LYS A 105 9.57 15.46 -13.95
CA LYS A 105 8.65 16.58 -14.18
C LYS A 105 8.81 17.69 -13.13
N VAL A 106 8.97 17.35 -11.85
CA VAL A 106 9.17 18.35 -10.78
C VAL A 106 10.49 19.10 -10.98
N ILE A 107 11.56 18.40 -11.35
CA ILE A 107 12.86 19.02 -11.66
C ILE A 107 12.71 20.01 -12.81
N GLU A 108 12.10 19.59 -13.93
CA GLU A 108 11.85 20.46 -15.09
C GLU A 108 11.00 21.68 -14.74
N GLU A 109 9.93 21.52 -13.96
CA GLU A 109 9.08 22.63 -13.52
C GLU A 109 9.85 23.62 -12.64
N CYS A 110 10.72 23.15 -11.74
CA CYS A 110 11.52 24.01 -10.89
C CYS A 110 12.60 24.77 -11.68
N GLU A 111 13.28 24.11 -12.62
CA GLU A 111 14.26 24.75 -13.52
C GLU A 111 13.65 25.91 -14.34
N LEU A 112 12.39 25.79 -14.75
CA LEU A 112 11.67 26.84 -15.48
C LEU A 112 11.31 28.06 -14.62
N LEU A 113 11.30 27.93 -13.30
CA LEU A 113 10.98 29.03 -12.37
C LEU A 113 12.21 29.88 -12.02
N GLU A 114 13.42 29.48 -12.42
CA GLU A 114 14.71 30.07 -12.01
C GLU A 114 15.08 31.40 -12.71
N ASP A 115 14.11 32.17 -13.22
CA ASP A 115 14.38 33.33 -14.10
C ASP A 115 15.13 34.50 -13.43
N GLU A 116 15.38 34.51 -12.11
CA GLU A 116 16.16 35.58 -11.44
C GLU A 116 17.17 35.11 -10.36
N GLY A 117 18.21 34.38 -10.76
CA GLY A 117 19.52 34.43 -10.09
C GLY A 117 19.70 33.66 -8.77
N GLN A 118 18.69 32.91 -8.32
CA GLN A 118 18.83 31.88 -7.27
C GLN A 118 18.52 30.53 -7.88
N VAL A 119 19.56 29.70 -8.05
CA VAL A 119 19.41 28.29 -8.45
C VAL A 119 18.72 27.57 -7.30
N ALA A 120 17.46 27.21 -7.46
CA ALA A 120 16.73 26.37 -6.51
C ALA A 120 17.20 24.93 -6.76
N SER A 121 18.38 24.58 -6.24
CA SER A 121 18.86 23.21 -6.36
C SER A 121 17.92 22.28 -5.61
N LEU A 122 17.41 21.24 -6.26
CA LEU A 122 16.67 20.14 -5.64
C LEU A 122 17.60 18.91 -5.41
N PRO A 123 18.61 18.99 -4.53
CA PRO A 123 19.62 17.93 -4.40
C PRO A 123 19.04 16.57 -3.99
N LEU A 124 18.02 16.52 -3.15
CA LEU A 124 17.38 15.27 -2.74
C LEU A 124 16.61 14.66 -3.92
N THR A 125 15.78 15.45 -4.60
CA THR A 125 14.98 15.00 -5.75
C THR A 125 15.85 14.58 -6.91
N ALA A 126 16.87 15.37 -7.26
CA ALA A 126 17.79 15.04 -8.34
C ALA A 126 18.61 13.77 -8.04
N SER A 127 19.10 13.62 -6.80
CA SER A 127 19.83 12.41 -6.40
C SER A 127 18.95 11.17 -6.34
N LEU A 128 17.67 11.32 -5.95
CA LEU A 128 16.68 10.25 -6.00
C LEU A 128 16.37 9.85 -7.44
N ALA A 129 16.02 10.82 -8.30
CA ALA A 129 15.69 10.57 -9.70
C ALA A 129 16.81 9.83 -10.44
N THR A 130 18.06 10.31 -10.27
CA THR A 130 19.25 9.67 -10.84
C THR A 130 19.40 8.23 -10.34
N LEU A 131 19.28 8.01 -9.02
CA LEU A 131 19.46 6.68 -8.45
C LEU A 131 18.35 5.71 -8.90
N LEU A 132 17.10 6.17 -8.99
CA LEU A 132 15.99 5.34 -9.47
C LEU A 132 16.16 4.99 -10.95
N GLU A 133 16.64 5.92 -11.77
CA GLU A 133 16.96 5.68 -13.18
C GLU A 133 18.04 4.60 -13.33
N GLU A 134 19.15 4.73 -12.61
CA GLU A 134 20.22 3.73 -12.60
C GLU A 134 19.71 2.35 -12.12
N LEU A 135 18.83 2.31 -11.12
CA LEU A 135 18.24 1.06 -10.60
C LEU A 135 17.30 0.36 -11.59
N CYS A 136 16.73 1.10 -12.54
CA CYS A 136 15.88 0.55 -13.60
C CYS A 136 16.70 -0.10 -14.74
N GLU A 137 18.01 0.11 -14.80
CA GLU A 137 18.85 -0.42 -15.89
C GLU A 137 19.04 -1.94 -15.80
N VAL A 138 18.40 -2.68 -16.71
CA VAL A 138 18.50 -4.14 -16.75
C VAL A 138 19.75 -4.58 -17.52
N GLY A 139 20.75 -5.06 -16.80
CA GLY A 139 22.04 -5.49 -17.34
C GLY A 139 22.28 -7.01 -17.33
N GLY A 140 23.31 -7.45 -18.03
CA GLY A 140 23.77 -8.85 -18.01
C GLY A 140 24.75 -9.21 -16.90
N GLY A 141 25.07 -8.26 -16.01
CA GLY A 141 26.07 -8.39 -14.95
C GLY A 141 25.56 -7.85 -13.61
N ARG A 142 26.25 -8.19 -12.53
CA ARG A 142 25.96 -7.66 -11.19
C ARG A 142 26.53 -6.26 -11.07
N VAL A 143 25.65 -5.26 -11.01
CA VAL A 143 26.00 -3.86 -10.72
C VAL A 143 25.59 -3.56 -9.28
N VAL A 144 26.41 -2.77 -8.57
CA VAL A 144 26.09 -2.31 -7.21
C VAL A 144 26.23 -0.79 -7.19
N LEU A 145 25.14 -0.11 -6.84
CA LEU A 145 25.05 1.35 -6.76
C LEU A 145 25.18 1.80 -5.31
N SER A 146 25.65 3.04 -5.10
CA SER A 146 25.81 3.61 -3.76
C SER A 146 24.72 4.65 -3.48
N PRO A 147 23.87 4.46 -2.45
CA PRO A 147 22.83 5.44 -2.10
C PRO A 147 23.38 6.66 -1.34
N ARG A 148 24.71 6.83 -1.25
CA ARG A 148 25.36 7.82 -0.38
C ARG A 148 24.93 9.26 -0.67
N LYS A 149 24.85 9.63 -1.96
CA LYS A 149 24.44 10.99 -2.36
C LYS A 149 23.03 11.31 -1.86
N LEU A 150 22.09 10.40 -2.10
CA LEU A 150 20.72 10.49 -1.60
C LEU A 150 20.68 10.60 -0.07
N MET A 151 21.41 9.72 0.64
CA MET A 151 21.44 9.73 2.09
C MET A 151 21.96 11.06 2.65
N MET A 152 22.99 11.65 2.03
CA MET A 152 23.52 12.95 2.46
C MET A 152 22.52 14.09 2.21
N ALA A 153 21.83 14.08 1.07
CA ALA A 153 20.78 15.07 0.79
C ALA A 153 19.58 14.92 1.74
N MET A 154 19.13 13.68 1.96
CA MET A 154 18.01 13.37 2.86
C MET A 154 18.32 13.78 4.31
N ALA A 155 19.54 13.57 4.78
CA ALA A 155 19.96 13.91 6.15
C ALA A 155 19.77 15.39 6.53
N HIS A 156 19.71 16.30 5.54
CA HIS A 156 19.42 17.71 5.78
C HIS A 156 18.02 17.94 6.37
N TYR A 157 17.03 17.18 5.90
CA TYR A 157 15.63 17.29 6.29
C TYR A 157 15.26 16.48 7.53
N ILE A 158 16.08 15.49 7.89
CA ILE A 158 15.80 14.57 9.02
C ILE A 158 16.99 14.47 9.98
N PRO A 159 17.43 15.58 10.60
CA PRO A 159 18.64 15.60 11.43
C PRO A 159 18.61 14.62 12.61
N ASN A 160 17.42 14.23 13.06
CA ASN A 160 17.22 13.31 14.20
C ASN A 160 17.03 11.85 13.79
N PHE A 161 16.98 11.53 12.49
CA PHE A 161 16.76 10.18 12.00
C PHE A 161 18.07 9.57 11.49
N ASN A 162 18.57 8.54 12.18
CA ASN A 162 19.87 7.98 11.86
C ASN A 162 19.79 6.99 10.69
N LEU A 163 20.24 7.45 9.52
CA LEU A 163 20.27 6.68 8.27
C LEU A 163 21.25 5.50 8.26
N THR A 164 22.04 5.31 9.32
CA THR A 164 23.08 4.28 9.44
C THR A 164 22.89 3.30 10.61
N THR A 165 21.71 3.31 11.21
CA THR A 165 21.30 2.36 12.27
C THR A 165 20.06 1.60 11.81
N GLN A 166 19.72 0.47 12.46
CA GLN A 166 18.50 -0.24 12.10
C GLN A 166 17.27 0.64 12.41
N GLN A 167 16.42 0.83 11.41
CA GLN A 167 15.19 1.63 11.49
C GLN A 167 14.03 0.89 10.83
N ASP A 168 12.80 1.35 11.06
CA ASP A 168 11.62 0.86 10.35
C ASP A 168 11.59 1.42 8.91
N ALA A 169 11.41 0.54 7.93
CA ALA A 169 11.30 0.94 6.52
C ALA A 169 10.03 1.77 6.25
N ALA A 170 8.92 1.51 6.96
CA ALA A 170 7.71 2.30 6.82
C ALA A 170 7.92 3.75 7.30
N GLU A 171 8.65 3.92 8.41
CA GLU A 171 9.02 5.24 8.94
C GLU A 171 10.00 5.97 8.00
N ALA A 172 11.03 5.28 7.52
CA ALA A 172 11.98 5.84 6.56
C ALA A 172 11.30 6.27 5.24
N PHE A 173 10.29 5.53 4.78
CA PHE A 173 9.51 5.91 3.60
C PHE A 173 8.72 7.20 3.83
N LEU A 174 8.06 7.33 5.00
CA LEU A 174 7.36 8.56 5.36
C LEU A 174 8.32 9.75 5.49
N HIS A 175 9.51 9.54 6.07
CA HIS A 175 10.55 10.56 6.11
C HIS A 175 10.98 10.99 4.70
N LEU A 176 11.27 10.04 3.80
CA LEU A 176 11.63 10.36 2.40
C LEU A 176 10.54 11.20 1.72
N LEU A 177 9.28 10.79 1.84
CA LEU A 177 8.15 11.52 1.28
C LEU A 177 7.97 12.92 1.91
N SER A 178 8.22 13.06 3.22
CA SER A 178 8.16 14.35 3.90
C SER A 178 9.30 15.27 3.44
N SER A 179 10.51 14.75 3.32
CA SER A 179 11.68 15.50 2.86
C SER A 179 11.52 15.97 1.42
N LEU A 180 11.00 15.13 0.53
CA LEU A 180 10.68 15.52 -0.85
C LEU A 180 9.64 16.65 -0.88
N ARG A 181 8.58 16.55 -0.06
CA ARG A 181 7.56 17.61 0.02
C ARG A 181 8.13 18.93 0.50
N GLU A 182 9.02 18.89 1.50
CA GLU A 182 9.68 20.08 2.02
C GLU A 182 10.56 20.73 0.95
N GLU A 183 11.41 19.93 0.27
CA GLU A 183 12.24 20.41 -0.84
C GLU A 183 11.41 20.98 -2.00
N PHE A 184 10.28 20.38 -2.33
CA PHE A 184 9.35 20.93 -3.33
C PHE A 184 8.76 22.25 -2.85
N SER A 185 8.38 22.35 -1.58
CA SER A 185 7.77 23.56 -1.02
C SER A 185 8.72 24.76 -1.12
N ASP A 186 10.02 24.54 -0.90
CA ASP A 186 11.04 25.57 -1.06
C ASP A 186 11.15 26.08 -2.51
N CYS A 187 10.93 25.21 -3.51
CA CYS A 187 10.89 25.61 -4.92
C CYS A 187 9.66 26.48 -5.26
N TYR A 188 8.47 26.16 -4.71
CA TYR A 188 7.23 26.89 -5.05
C TYR A 188 6.95 28.11 -4.15
N LEU A 189 7.53 28.22 -2.96
CA LEU A 189 7.39 29.38 -2.06
C LEU A 189 8.74 29.99 -1.62
N PRO A 190 9.55 30.58 -2.53
CA PRO A 190 10.82 31.16 -2.14
C PRO A 190 10.71 32.39 -1.20
N ASN A 191 9.53 33.04 -1.09
CA ASN A 191 9.34 34.20 -0.23
C ASN A 191 7.85 34.44 0.10
N GLN A 192 7.54 34.64 1.39
CA GLN A 192 6.25 35.03 1.97
C GLN A 192 5.30 33.91 2.39
N CYS A 193 5.55 33.28 3.55
CA CYS A 193 4.48 32.81 4.42
C CYS A 193 4.91 32.98 5.89
N SER A 194 4.14 33.75 6.65
CA SER A 194 4.31 33.92 8.10
C SER A 194 4.14 32.56 8.78
N LEU A 195 4.98 32.27 9.79
CA LEU A 195 5.01 31.06 10.63
C LEU A 195 3.67 30.69 11.30
N VAL A 196 2.63 31.51 11.16
CA VAL A 196 1.31 31.33 11.77
C VAL A 196 0.39 30.42 10.94
N ASP A 197 0.55 30.38 9.61
CA ASP A 197 -0.37 29.64 8.71
C ASP A 197 0.00 28.15 8.49
N VAL A 198 1.22 27.73 8.82
CA VAL A 198 1.65 26.31 8.69
C VAL A 198 1.00 25.42 9.75
N SER A 199 0.61 26.01 10.88
CA SER A 199 -0.10 25.36 11.99
C SER A 199 -1.49 24.84 11.62
N ALA A 200 -2.06 25.31 10.51
CA ALA A 200 -3.42 25.01 10.07
C ALA A 200 -3.49 23.94 8.96
N SER A 201 -2.40 23.23 8.67
CA SER A 201 -2.44 21.99 7.85
C SER A 201 -3.08 20.84 8.65
N SER A 202 -4.31 21.06 9.12
CA SER A 202 -5.17 19.98 9.58
C SER A 202 -5.34 19.07 8.38
N ARG A 203 -4.84 17.84 8.46
CA ARG A 203 -4.95 16.79 7.44
C ARG A 203 -6.39 16.45 7.04
N ARG A 204 -7.37 17.11 7.64
CA ARG A 204 -8.79 17.11 7.31
C ARG A 204 -9.10 18.19 6.29
N ILE A 205 -9.37 17.77 5.07
CA ILE A 205 -10.13 18.51 4.08
C ILE A 205 -11.55 18.68 4.66
N LEU A 206 -11.76 19.81 5.33
CA LEU A 206 -13.09 20.25 5.72
C LEU A 206 -13.82 20.70 4.45
N ILE A 207 -15.10 20.30 4.31
CA ILE A 207 -15.94 20.84 3.25
C ILE A 207 -16.01 22.36 3.46
N PRO A 208 -15.60 23.20 2.49
CA PRO A 208 -15.66 24.63 2.66
C PRO A 208 -17.12 25.04 2.85
N LYS A 209 -17.43 25.75 3.95
CA LYS A 209 -18.63 26.59 3.97
C LYS A 209 -18.44 27.59 2.85
N MET A 210 -19.31 27.52 1.84
CA MET A 210 -19.22 28.29 0.60
C MET A 210 -19.04 29.80 0.89
N ARG A 211 -17.79 30.27 0.87
CA ARG A 211 -17.40 31.66 0.66
C ARG A 211 -16.13 31.67 -0.16
N GLU A 212 -16.18 32.48 -1.19
CA GLU A 212 -15.25 32.60 -2.29
C GLU A 212 -13.84 32.93 -1.81
N ASP A 213 -12.87 32.09 -2.16
CA ASP A 213 -11.63 32.60 -2.72
C ASP A 213 -11.02 31.59 -3.71
N ARG A 214 -10.69 32.07 -4.91
CA ARG A 214 -10.05 31.26 -5.96
C ARG A 214 -8.60 30.90 -5.59
N SER A 215 -8.00 31.65 -4.66
CA SER A 215 -6.63 31.45 -4.16
C SER A 215 -6.45 30.14 -3.38
N GLU A 216 -7.48 29.69 -2.65
CA GLU A 216 -7.41 28.43 -1.92
C GLU A 216 -7.37 27.23 -2.87
N GLN A 217 -8.10 27.28 -3.98
CA GLN A 217 -8.16 26.17 -4.94
C GLN A 217 -6.82 25.90 -5.63
N GLU A 218 -6.01 26.95 -5.86
CA GLU A 218 -4.63 26.86 -6.36
C GLU A 218 -3.67 26.35 -5.27
N ARG A 219 -3.87 26.75 -4.02
CA ARG A 219 -3.15 26.22 -2.84
C ARG A 219 -3.49 24.75 -2.55
N TRP A 220 -4.71 24.29 -2.85
CA TRP A 220 -5.14 22.89 -2.79
C TRP A 220 -4.63 22.05 -3.98
N GLN A 221 -4.19 22.65 -5.09
CA GLN A 221 -3.58 21.91 -6.20
C GLN A 221 -2.15 21.44 -5.89
N GLN A 222 -1.54 21.94 -4.81
CA GLN A 222 -0.22 21.55 -4.34
C GLN A 222 -0.25 20.20 -3.59
N HIS A 223 -0.71 19.16 -4.29
CA HIS A 223 -0.62 17.75 -3.89
C HIS A 223 0.80 17.25 -4.20
N PHE A 224 1.73 17.58 -3.31
CA PHE A 224 3.17 17.53 -3.53
C PHE A 224 3.79 16.13 -3.73
N LEU A 225 3.04 15.04 -3.61
CA LEU A 225 3.58 13.70 -3.86
C LEU A 225 2.89 12.98 -5.02
N GLY A 226 2.10 13.75 -5.80
CA GLY A 226 1.48 13.43 -7.07
C GLY A 226 0.98 11.99 -7.19
N PRO A 227 1.83 11.04 -7.61
CA PRO A 227 1.44 9.66 -7.74
C PRO A 227 1.00 8.96 -6.43
N PHE A 228 1.48 9.35 -5.25
CA PHE A 228 1.11 8.71 -3.97
C PHE A 228 -0.14 9.31 -3.30
N ASP A 229 -0.73 10.38 -3.85
CA ASP A 229 -1.76 11.15 -3.15
C ASP A 229 -3.16 10.54 -3.26
N GLY A 230 -3.54 9.77 -2.24
CA GLY A 230 -4.89 9.27 -2.02
C GLY A 230 -5.72 10.16 -1.12
N ILE A 231 -7.05 9.99 -1.14
CA ILE A 231 -7.99 10.64 -0.21
C ILE A 231 -8.86 9.58 0.46
N LEU A 232 -8.88 9.57 1.79
CA LEU A 232 -9.85 8.84 2.61
C LEU A 232 -11.04 9.75 2.92
N GLY A 233 -12.25 9.21 2.84
CA GLY A 233 -13.43 9.78 3.48
C GLY A 233 -13.63 9.11 4.84
N SER A 234 -14.02 9.90 5.85
CA SER A 234 -14.45 9.43 7.15
C SER A 234 -15.83 10.00 7.42
N ILE A 235 -16.81 9.12 7.54
CA ILE A 235 -18.21 9.47 7.84
C ILE A 235 -18.50 9.04 9.26
N LEU A 236 -19.10 9.94 10.04
CA LEU A 236 -19.62 9.68 11.37
C LEU A 236 -21.14 9.84 11.35
N THR A 237 -21.87 8.80 11.72
CA THR A 237 -23.34 8.77 11.69
C THR A 237 -23.90 8.35 13.04
N CYS A 238 -24.89 9.08 13.53
CA CYS A 238 -25.68 8.65 14.68
C CYS A 238 -26.76 7.67 14.21
N GLN A 239 -26.75 6.43 14.69
CA GLN A 239 -27.79 5.45 14.39
C GLN A 239 -29.10 5.70 15.14
N SER A 240 -29.06 6.43 16.26
CA SER A 240 -30.26 6.69 17.06
C SER A 240 -31.23 7.66 16.39
N CYS A 241 -30.71 8.61 15.61
CA CYS A 241 -31.50 9.59 14.85
C CYS A 241 -31.22 9.60 13.35
N SER A 242 -30.36 8.69 12.87
CA SER A 242 -29.91 8.59 11.49
C SER A 242 -29.22 9.84 10.92
N SER A 243 -28.85 10.82 11.77
CA SER A 243 -28.18 12.03 11.30
C SER A 243 -26.71 11.75 11.00
N GLN A 244 -26.23 12.18 9.83
CA GLN A 244 -24.80 12.35 9.60
C GLN A 244 -24.29 13.44 10.55
N ILE A 245 -23.34 13.07 11.40
CA ILE A 245 -22.71 13.97 12.38
C ILE A 245 -21.57 14.72 11.70
N SER A 246 -20.71 14.01 10.99
CA SER A 246 -19.58 14.60 10.28
C SER A 246 -19.19 13.79 9.06
N LEU A 247 -18.61 14.50 8.09
CA LEU A 247 -17.96 13.95 6.93
C LEU A 247 -16.67 14.75 6.74
N SER A 248 -15.54 14.07 6.84
CA SER A 248 -14.21 14.66 6.65
C SER A 248 -13.44 13.86 5.62
N PHE A 249 -12.66 14.54 4.80
CA PHE A 249 -11.73 13.88 3.89
C PHE A 249 -10.30 14.08 4.38
N GLU A 250 -9.45 13.06 4.29
CA GLU A 250 -8.05 13.13 4.72
C GLU A 250 -7.13 12.58 3.64
N SER A 251 -6.04 13.28 3.36
CA SER A 251 -5.03 12.80 2.41
C SER A 251 -4.21 11.66 3.01
N PHE A 252 -3.88 10.66 2.20
CA PHE A 252 -3.01 9.54 2.60
C PHE A 252 -1.97 9.21 1.53
N HIS A 253 -0.80 8.74 1.97
CA HIS A 253 0.28 8.25 1.10
C HIS A 253 0.59 6.76 1.30
N SER A 254 0.10 6.18 2.41
CA SER A 254 0.13 4.75 2.67
C SER A 254 -1.12 4.32 3.43
N LEU A 255 -1.61 3.12 3.16
CA LEU A 255 -2.72 2.51 3.90
C LEU A 255 -2.16 1.57 4.97
N PRO A 256 -2.34 1.88 6.27
CA PRO A 256 -1.80 1.08 7.34
C PRO A 256 -2.81 0.00 7.75
N LEU A 257 -2.74 -1.16 7.09
CA LEU A 257 -3.70 -2.26 7.24
C LEU A 257 -3.28 -3.23 8.34
N SER A 258 -4.25 -3.73 9.09
CA SER A 258 -4.04 -4.80 10.08
C SER A 258 -4.48 -6.14 9.49
N PRO A 259 -3.69 -7.22 9.64
CA PRO A 259 -4.15 -8.57 9.33
C PRO A 259 -5.40 -8.93 10.14
N VAL A 260 -6.31 -9.69 9.53
CA VAL A 260 -7.52 -10.17 10.21
C VAL A 260 -7.18 -11.37 11.08
N PHE A 261 -7.61 -11.35 12.35
CA PHE A 261 -7.35 -12.43 13.32
C PHE A 261 -8.56 -13.36 13.47
N ALA A 262 -8.31 -14.66 13.52
CA ALA A 262 -9.26 -15.63 14.05
C ALA A 262 -9.13 -15.67 15.59
N ASN A 263 -10.23 -15.40 16.30
CA ASN A 263 -10.35 -15.51 17.76
C ASN A 263 -9.30 -14.71 18.56
N GLY A 264 -8.79 -13.59 18.01
CA GLY A 264 -7.95 -12.63 18.72
C GLY A 264 -6.48 -13.02 18.96
N ALA A 265 -6.03 -14.20 18.53
CA ALA A 265 -4.67 -14.68 18.82
C ALA A 265 -3.86 -15.13 17.58
N THR A 266 -4.52 -15.57 16.51
CA THR A 266 -3.85 -16.09 15.30
C THR A 266 -4.45 -15.46 14.05
N ILE A 267 -3.62 -15.08 13.08
CA ILE A 267 -4.09 -14.58 11.79
C ILE A 267 -5.03 -15.61 11.16
N MET A 268 -6.17 -15.14 10.64
CA MET A 268 -7.16 -16.01 10.01
C MET A 268 -6.48 -16.84 8.90
N VAL A 269 -6.67 -18.16 8.94
CA VAL A 269 -6.12 -19.04 7.91
C VAL A 269 -6.73 -18.63 6.57
N GLY A 270 -5.88 -18.26 5.61
CA GLY A 270 -6.32 -17.77 4.31
C GLY A 270 -6.65 -16.28 4.25
N CYS A 271 -6.29 -15.48 5.26
CA CYS A 271 -6.40 -14.01 5.22
C CYS A 271 -5.75 -13.47 3.94
N THR A 272 -6.53 -12.72 3.17
CA THR A 272 -6.10 -12.04 1.95
C THR A 272 -5.87 -10.56 2.22
N LEU A 273 -5.24 -9.85 1.28
CA LEU A 273 -5.15 -8.40 1.34
C LEU A 273 -6.54 -7.75 1.24
N GLU A 274 -7.45 -8.35 0.47
CA GLU A 274 -8.85 -7.91 0.38
C GLU A 274 -9.55 -7.95 1.75
N ASP A 275 -9.30 -8.99 2.55
CA ASP A 275 -9.85 -9.08 3.91
C ASP A 275 -9.33 -7.95 4.81
N CYS A 276 -8.02 -7.66 4.76
CA CYS A 276 -7.42 -6.55 5.50
C CYS A 276 -8.02 -5.20 5.09
N LEU A 277 -8.31 -5.02 3.81
CA LEU A 277 -8.92 -3.80 3.28
C LEU A 277 -10.39 -3.67 3.66
N LYS A 278 -11.16 -4.75 3.55
CA LYS A 278 -12.55 -4.80 4.03
C LYS A 278 -12.62 -4.47 5.51
N GLN A 279 -11.71 -5.03 6.31
CA GLN A 279 -11.61 -4.73 7.74
C GLN A 279 -11.22 -3.27 8.00
N PHE A 280 -10.44 -2.63 7.12
CA PHE A 280 -10.05 -1.24 7.25
C PHE A 280 -11.21 -0.25 6.99
N ILE A 281 -12.14 -0.59 6.09
CA ILE A 281 -13.27 0.27 5.70
C ILE A 281 -14.61 -0.11 6.38
N ILE A 282 -14.60 -1.13 7.22
CA ILE A 282 -15.82 -1.56 7.91
C ILE A 282 -16.29 -0.46 8.88
N ALA A 283 -17.61 -0.32 9.02
CA ALA A 283 -18.16 0.60 10.01
C ALA A 283 -17.84 0.10 11.43
N GLU A 284 -17.18 0.94 12.22
CA GLU A 284 -16.86 0.70 13.62
C GLU A 284 -17.79 1.49 14.54
N HIS A 285 -18.18 0.88 15.66
CA HIS A 285 -18.95 1.58 16.69
C HIS A 285 -18.03 2.44 17.55
N ILE A 286 -18.39 3.71 17.71
CA ILE A 286 -17.68 4.66 18.56
C ILE A 286 -18.48 4.84 19.84
N GLU A 287 -17.93 4.33 20.94
CA GLU A 287 -18.53 4.52 22.26
C GLU A 287 -18.38 5.96 22.75
N ASN A 288 -19.33 6.40 23.58
CA ASN A 288 -19.32 7.69 24.27
C ASN A 288 -19.29 8.93 23.35
N TYR A 289 -19.67 8.79 22.08
CA TYR A 289 -19.81 9.93 21.19
C TYR A 289 -21.13 10.68 21.45
N HIS A 290 -21.06 12.01 21.49
CA HIS A 290 -22.24 12.85 21.74
C HIS A 290 -22.89 13.32 20.43
N CYS A 291 -24.14 12.93 20.20
CA CYS A 291 -24.93 13.46 19.09
C CYS A 291 -25.75 14.70 19.51
N SER A 292 -25.40 15.88 19.00
CA SER A 292 -26.12 17.12 19.28
C SER A 292 -27.56 17.12 18.76
N HIS A 293 -27.83 16.41 17.66
CA HIS A 293 -29.20 16.28 17.16
C HIS A 293 -30.09 15.48 18.14
N CYS A 294 -29.60 14.34 18.65
CA CYS A 294 -30.30 13.59 19.69
C CYS A 294 -30.52 14.44 20.95
N TRP A 295 -29.51 15.22 21.33
CA TRP A 295 -29.60 16.12 22.47
C TRP A 295 -30.66 17.22 22.25
N HIS A 296 -30.71 17.85 21.07
CA HIS A 296 -31.75 18.83 20.72
C HIS A 296 -33.15 18.22 20.75
N VAL A 297 -33.33 17.03 20.19
CA VAL A 297 -34.62 16.32 20.21
C VAL A 297 -35.06 16.03 21.65
N ALA A 298 -34.14 15.62 22.52
CA ALA A 298 -34.43 15.39 23.93
C ALA A 298 -34.73 16.70 24.67
N GLY A 299 -33.96 17.75 24.43
CA GLY A 299 -34.16 19.09 24.99
C GLY A 299 -35.54 19.66 24.63
N ILE A 300 -35.96 19.54 23.36
CA ILE A 300 -37.30 19.96 22.92
C ILE A 300 -38.39 19.21 23.69
N LYS A 301 -38.31 17.88 23.78
CA LYS A 301 -39.30 17.07 24.51
C LYS A 301 -39.36 17.46 25.99
N TYR A 302 -38.21 17.70 26.60
CA TYR A 302 -38.13 18.13 27.99
C TYR A 302 -38.76 19.51 28.20
N LEU A 303 -38.39 20.52 27.40
CA LEU A 303 -38.97 21.85 27.47
C LEU A 303 -40.49 21.84 27.27
N SER A 304 -41.00 21.03 26.32
CA SER A 304 -42.44 20.84 26.14
C SER A 304 -43.12 20.19 27.35
N SER A 305 -42.43 19.30 28.07
CA SER A 305 -43.00 18.64 29.26
C SER A 305 -43.09 19.52 30.50
N ILE A 306 -42.25 20.56 30.58
CA ILE A 306 -42.22 21.51 31.70
C ILE A 306 -42.93 22.84 31.37
N GLU A 307 -43.68 22.89 30.26
CA GLU A 307 -44.36 24.09 29.77
C GLU A 307 -43.44 25.32 29.64
N ALA A 308 -42.19 25.09 29.20
CA ALA A 308 -41.21 26.15 29.00
C ALA A 308 -41.54 27.02 27.78
N ASN A 309 -40.83 28.15 27.68
CA ASN A 309 -41.06 29.17 26.66
C ASN A 309 -40.85 28.63 25.24
N GLU A 310 -41.87 28.77 24.37
CA GLU A 310 -41.83 28.39 22.95
C GLU A 310 -40.64 28.99 22.18
N THR A 311 -40.13 30.15 22.61
CA THR A 311 -38.94 30.76 21.99
C THR A 311 -37.66 29.94 22.18
N GLU A 312 -37.52 29.19 23.27
CA GLU A 312 -36.37 28.30 23.51
C GLU A 312 -36.50 27.01 22.69
N ILE A 313 -37.72 26.46 22.61
CA ILE A 313 -38.03 25.30 21.77
C ILE A 313 -37.71 25.61 20.30
N GLU A 314 -38.13 26.78 19.81
CA GLU A 314 -37.89 27.18 18.43
C GLU A 314 -36.41 27.44 18.14
N LYS A 315 -35.64 27.94 19.12
CA LYS A 315 -34.16 28.05 19.01
C LYS A 315 -33.51 26.68 18.82
N LEU A 316 -33.93 25.66 19.57
CA LEU A 316 -33.42 24.30 19.41
C LEU A 316 -33.81 23.71 18.04
N ARG A 317 -35.05 23.91 17.58
CA ARG A 317 -35.51 23.43 16.26
C ARG A 317 -34.73 24.04 15.10
N ARG A 318 -34.36 25.32 15.21
CA ARG A 318 -33.61 26.04 14.17
C ARG A 318 -32.10 25.85 14.25
N CYS A 319 -31.59 25.19 15.29
CA CYS A 319 -30.16 24.97 15.43
C CYS A 319 -29.67 23.95 14.39
N SER A 320 -28.88 24.43 13.43
CA SER A 320 -28.24 23.63 12.39
C SER A 320 -26.80 23.25 12.73
N GLU A 321 -26.26 23.73 13.86
CA GLU A 321 -24.90 23.44 14.30
C GLU A 321 -24.83 22.03 14.92
N GLN A 322 -24.12 21.12 14.25
CA GLN A 322 -24.08 19.70 14.62
C GLN A 322 -23.01 19.38 15.68
N GLU A 323 -21.86 20.09 15.72
CA GLU A 323 -20.76 19.75 16.63
C GLU A 323 -20.58 20.75 17.80
N ASN A 324 -20.76 22.06 17.58
CA ASN A 324 -20.38 23.11 18.55
C ASN A 324 -21.51 24.08 18.92
N CYS A 325 -22.77 23.64 18.91
CA CYS A 325 -23.87 24.52 19.29
C CYS A 325 -23.82 24.88 20.79
N ASP A 326 -23.99 26.16 21.11
CA ASP A 326 -24.08 26.63 22.50
C ASP A 326 -25.46 26.39 23.16
N CYS A 327 -26.36 25.66 22.49
CA CYS A 327 -27.73 25.42 22.95
C CYS A 327 -27.84 24.74 24.32
N ARG A 328 -26.78 24.05 24.77
CA ARG A 328 -26.71 23.48 26.14
C ARG A 328 -26.71 24.50 27.26
N ARG A 329 -26.30 25.75 26.97
CA ARG A 329 -26.23 26.84 27.95
C ARG A 329 -27.58 27.52 28.20
N LEU A 330 -28.66 27.08 27.55
CA LEU A 330 -30.00 27.58 27.81
C LEU A 330 -30.40 27.24 29.25
N LEU A 331 -30.95 28.22 29.98
CA LEU A 331 -31.16 28.18 31.43
C LEU A 331 -31.92 26.92 31.89
N HIS A 332 -32.97 26.53 31.17
CA HIS A 332 -33.82 25.40 31.52
C HIS A 332 -33.26 24.04 31.09
N LEU A 333 -32.19 23.99 30.30
CA LEU A 333 -31.59 22.75 29.80
C LEU A 333 -30.37 22.29 30.62
N ALA A 334 -29.88 23.11 31.55
CA ALA A 334 -28.77 22.76 32.43
C ALA A 334 -29.06 21.56 33.35
N THR A 335 -30.35 21.31 33.64
CA THR A 335 -30.82 20.20 34.48
C THR A 335 -31.34 18.99 33.69
N LEU A 336 -31.27 19.02 32.35
CA LEU A 336 -31.74 17.92 31.50
C LEU A 336 -30.97 16.63 31.86
N PRO A 337 -31.65 15.55 32.31
CA PRO A 337 -31.02 14.27 32.62
C PRO A 337 -30.69 13.54 31.32
N TRP A 338 -29.67 14.00 30.59
CA TRP A 338 -29.19 13.39 29.35
C TRP A 338 -28.00 12.47 29.62
N SER A 339 -28.06 11.26 29.10
CA SER A 339 -26.93 10.34 29.07
C SER A 339 -26.50 10.10 27.63
N ASN A 340 -25.19 10.17 27.35
CA ASN A 340 -24.66 9.82 26.04
C ASN A 340 -24.78 8.32 25.70
N LYS A 341 -25.21 7.49 26.66
CA LYS A 341 -25.48 6.06 26.44
C LYS A 341 -26.56 5.79 25.38
N PHE A 342 -27.36 6.78 25.00
CA PHE A 342 -28.40 6.63 23.98
C PHE A 342 -27.93 6.91 22.55
N SER A 343 -26.76 7.52 22.37
CA SER A 343 -26.21 7.83 21.05
C SER A 343 -25.34 6.67 20.58
N TYR A 344 -25.87 5.88 19.65
CA TYR A 344 -25.10 4.85 18.95
C TYR A 344 -24.46 5.51 17.74
N THR A 345 -23.14 5.61 17.74
CA THR A 345 -22.40 6.30 16.66
C THR A 345 -21.57 5.30 15.89
N LEU A 346 -21.72 5.31 14.56
CA LEU A 346 -20.88 4.56 13.66
C LEU A 346 -19.91 5.49 12.94
N LYS A 347 -18.64 5.10 12.92
CA LYS A 347 -17.62 5.70 12.06
C LYS A 347 -17.30 4.73 10.94
N GLN A 348 -17.23 5.22 9.72
CA GLN A 348 -16.84 4.41 8.57
C GLN A 348 -15.82 5.16 7.74
N LEU A 349 -14.75 4.46 7.36
CA LEU A 349 -13.77 4.96 6.40
C LEU A 349 -14.12 4.48 4.99
N SER A 350 -13.82 5.29 3.99
CA SER A 350 -13.92 4.94 2.58
C SER A 350 -12.71 5.51 1.83
N ILE A 351 -12.30 4.88 0.73
CA ILE A 351 -11.28 5.49 -0.15
C ILE A 351 -12.03 6.36 -1.16
N ALA A 352 -11.98 7.68 -0.95
CA ALA A 352 -12.65 8.65 -1.82
C ALA A 352 -11.86 8.90 -3.12
N ARG A 353 -10.52 8.84 -3.05
CA ARG A 353 -9.64 8.91 -4.22
C ARG A 353 -8.49 7.94 -4.08
N CYS A 354 -8.29 7.07 -5.07
CA CYS A 354 -7.14 6.20 -5.15
C CYS A 354 -5.89 6.94 -5.66
N PRO A 355 -4.70 6.74 -5.08
CA PRO A 355 -3.45 7.22 -5.66
C PRO A 355 -3.07 6.42 -6.92
N LYS A 356 -2.16 6.97 -7.75
CA LYS A 356 -1.56 6.25 -8.89
C LYS A 356 -0.61 5.14 -8.44
N ILE A 357 0.07 5.36 -7.31
CA ILE A 357 0.90 4.38 -6.62
C ILE A 357 0.31 4.17 -5.23
N LEU A 358 -0.24 2.98 -4.99
CA LEU A 358 -0.79 2.60 -3.69
C LEU A 358 0.29 1.92 -2.85
N CYS A 359 0.72 2.57 -1.78
CA CYS A 359 1.56 1.95 -0.76
C CYS A 359 0.68 1.32 0.34
N ILE A 360 0.90 0.04 0.62
CA ILE A 360 0.19 -0.69 1.68
C ILE A 360 1.19 -1.08 2.75
N HIS A 361 0.98 -0.55 3.95
CA HIS A 361 1.75 -0.90 5.13
C HIS A 361 0.96 -1.93 5.95
N LEU A 362 1.40 -3.20 5.92
CA LEU A 362 0.84 -4.22 6.80
C LEU A 362 1.42 -4.08 8.21
N LYS A 363 0.58 -3.69 9.17
CA LYS A 363 0.94 -3.58 10.59
C LYS A 363 1.25 -4.96 11.16
N ARG A 364 2.54 -5.26 11.28
CA ARG A 364 3.04 -6.52 11.83
C ARG A 364 3.42 -6.45 13.29
N VAL A 365 3.46 -5.27 13.89
CA VAL A 365 3.75 -5.11 15.31
C VAL A 365 2.49 -4.60 15.98
N SER A 366 2.13 -5.24 17.08
CA SER A 366 0.99 -4.87 17.93
C SER A 366 1.41 -4.89 19.39
N ILE A 367 0.67 -4.22 20.26
CA ILE A 367 0.92 -4.23 21.70
C ILE A 367 -0.06 -5.20 22.35
N ASN A 368 0.44 -6.10 23.17
CA ASN A 368 -0.40 -7.05 23.91
C ASN A 368 -1.04 -6.39 25.15
N MET A 369 -1.89 -7.13 25.84
CA MET A 369 -2.54 -6.66 27.06
C MET A 369 -1.60 -6.33 28.23
N PHE A 370 -0.33 -6.74 28.14
CA PHE A 370 0.73 -6.46 29.12
C PHE A 370 1.61 -5.26 28.70
N GLY A 371 1.34 -4.63 27.56
CA GLY A 371 2.14 -3.51 27.06
C GLY A 371 3.39 -3.93 26.27
N GLU A 372 3.55 -5.21 25.96
CA GLU A 372 4.73 -5.73 25.25
C GLU A 372 4.47 -5.80 23.73
N PRO A 373 5.50 -5.53 22.91
CA PRO A 373 5.38 -5.62 21.46
C PRO A 373 5.36 -7.09 21.00
N ILE A 374 4.30 -7.47 20.28
CA ILE A 374 4.18 -8.75 19.59
C ILE A 374 4.35 -8.54 18.09
N LYS A 375 5.28 -9.29 17.49
CA LYS A 375 5.51 -9.31 16.04
C LYS A 375 4.79 -10.48 15.40
N LEU A 376 3.96 -10.16 14.40
CA LEU A 376 3.30 -11.12 13.53
C LEU A 376 4.31 -11.75 12.58
N GLN A 377 4.57 -13.03 12.82
CA GLN A 377 5.39 -13.88 11.96
C GLN A 377 4.51 -14.43 10.83
N LEU A 378 4.57 -13.78 9.67
CA LEU A 378 3.97 -14.30 8.43
C LEU A 378 5.05 -15.03 7.65
N ASN A 379 4.83 -16.31 7.32
CA ASN A 379 5.76 -17.06 6.50
C ASN A 379 5.68 -16.61 5.02
N ALA A 380 6.69 -16.97 4.22
CA ALA A 380 6.77 -16.56 2.81
C ALA A 380 5.55 -16.98 1.98
N LEU A 381 4.93 -18.13 2.29
CA LEU A 381 3.73 -18.60 1.61
C LEU A 381 2.48 -17.78 1.97
N GLN A 382 2.34 -17.36 3.23
CA GLN A 382 1.29 -16.45 3.68
C GLN A 382 1.48 -15.06 3.10
N MET A 383 2.72 -14.57 3.02
CA MET A 383 3.03 -13.34 2.29
C MET A 383 2.66 -13.45 0.82
N TYR A 384 3.07 -14.53 0.16
CA TYR A 384 2.75 -14.76 -1.24
C TYR A 384 1.23 -14.78 -1.46
N LYS A 385 0.48 -15.54 -0.65
CA LYS A 385 -0.99 -15.61 -0.73
C LYS A 385 -1.69 -14.27 -0.47
N LEU A 386 -1.15 -13.41 0.40
CA LEU A 386 -1.67 -12.04 0.58
C LEU A 386 -1.59 -11.22 -0.72
N PHE A 387 -0.63 -11.54 -1.60
CA PHE A 387 -0.31 -10.78 -2.81
C PHE A 387 -0.55 -11.57 -4.13
N GLU A 388 -1.04 -12.81 -4.07
CA GLU A 388 -1.15 -13.73 -5.22
C GLU A 388 -2.34 -13.42 -6.16
N GLU A 389 -3.26 -12.55 -5.76
CA GLU A 389 -4.46 -12.28 -6.56
C GLU A 389 -4.24 -11.26 -7.67
N LYS A 390 -4.35 -11.74 -8.92
CA LYS A 390 -4.16 -10.98 -10.18
C LYS A 390 -5.28 -9.98 -10.51
N SER A 391 -6.29 -9.84 -9.65
CA SER A 391 -7.43 -8.96 -9.90
C SER A 391 -8.13 -8.57 -8.61
N ILE A 392 -7.37 -8.06 -7.64
CA ILE A 392 -7.98 -7.29 -6.55
C ILE A 392 -8.46 -5.98 -7.21
N TRP A 393 -9.59 -5.43 -6.78
CA TRP A 393 -10.03 -4.03 -7.02
C TRP A 393 -11.18 -3.72 -7.99
N LEU A 394 -11.92 -4.69 -8.52
CA LEU A 394 -13.12 -4.37 -9.32
C LEU A 394 -14.38 -3.99 -8.49
N LYS A 395 -14.38 -4.16 -7.16
CA LYS A 395 -15.59 -3.93 -6.33
C LYS A 395 -15.46 -2.97 -5.15
N LEU A 396 -14.25 -2.61 -4.72
CA LEU A 396 -14.05 -1.78 -3.51
C LEU A 396 -13.60 -0.34 -3.80
N MET A 397 -13.20 -0.01 -5.03
CA MET A 397 -12.53 1.26 -5.36
C MET A 397 -13.02 1.94 -6.65
N ASP A 398 -14.20 1.60 -7.16
CA ASP A 398 -14.70 2.10 -8.47
C ASP A 398 -13.63 2.02 -9.58
N ALA A 399 -13.47 0.81 -10.14
CA ALA A 399 -12.92 0.57 -11.47
C ALA A 399 -11.44 0.92 -11.75
N GLN A 400 -10.55 0.97 -10.76
CA GLN A 400 -9.10 1.05 -11.04
C GLN A 400 -8.39 -0.29 -10.93
N ASN A 401 -7.81 -0.76 -12.05
CA ASN A 401 -6.95 -1.94 -12.10
C ASN A 401 -5.55 -1.59 -11.56
N LEU A 402 -5.34 -1.73 -10.25
CA LEU A 402 -4.01 -1.66 -9.66
C LEU A 402 -3.25 -2.98 -9.87
N ARG A 403 -1.95 -2.90 -10.19
CA ARG A 403 -1.06 -4.06 -10.30
C ARG A 403 0.04 -3.97 -9.26
N LEU A 404 0.36 -5.09 -8.63
CA LEU A 404 1.49 -5.19 -7.70
C LEU A 404 2.80 -4.94 -8.47
N GLN A 405 3.58 -3.95 -8.02
CA GLN A 405 4.89 -3.61 -8.59
C GLN A 405 6.04 -4.13 -7.73
N SER A 406 5.93 -4.03 -6.41
CA SER A 406 6.92 -4.55 -5.46
C SER A 406 6.27 -4.94 -4.12
N CYS A 407 6.96 -5.80 -3.37
CA CYS A 407 6.59 -6.18 -2.01
C CYS A 407 7.84 -6.12 -1.13
N ILE A 408 7.78 -5.31 -0.07
CA ILE A 408 8.86 -5.23 0.91
C ILE A 408 8.51 -6.16 2.07
N GLY A 409 9.22 -7.30 2.16
CA GLY A 409 9.20 -8.16 3.33
C GLY A 409 10.40 -7.86 4.22
N SER A 410 10.16 -7.40 5.44
CA SER A 410 11.21 -7.41 6.46
C SER A 410 11.47 -8.86 6.88
N LEU A 411 12.37 -9.54 6.15
CA LEU A 411 13.07 -10.73 6.65
C LEU A 411 14.04 -10.23 7.71
N MET A 412 13.54 -9.90 8.91
CA MET A 412 14.42 -9.88 10.06
C MET A 412 14.81 -11.33 10.34
N THR A 413 15.95 -11.74 9.81
CA THR A 413 16.76 -12.78 10.45
C THR A 413 17.22 -12.19 11.77
N GLY A 414 16.48 -12.51 12.83
CA GLY A 414 16.96 -12.40 14.20
C GLY A 414 17.88 -13.55 14.52
#